data_AF-A0A150JBW3-F1
#
_entry.id   AF-A0A150JBW3-F1
#
_cell.length_a   1.000
_cell.length_b   1.000
_cell.length_c   1.000
_cell.angle_alpha   90.00
_cell.angle_beta   90.00
_cell.angle_gamma   90.00
#
_symmetry.space_group_name_H-M   'P 1'
#
loop_
_entity.id
_entity.type
_entity.pdbx_description
1 polymer ?
#
loop_
_entity_poly.entity_id
_entity_poly.type
_entity_poly.pdbx_seq_one_letter_code
_entity_poly.pdbx_strand_id
1 'polypeptide(L)' 'MKNELAEKRLFHVKICMKCNARNPWKAQSCRKCGYSGLRGKAKESRV' A
#
# COMPACT_ATOMS: atom_id res chain seq x y z
N MET A 1 11.85 20.24 -0.90
CA MET A 1 10.82 20.00 -1.93
C MET A 1 9.54 19.54 -1.25
N LYS A 2 8.38 20.12 -1.59
CA LYS A 2 7.08 19.80 -0.94
C LYS A 2 6.53 18.40 -1.29
N ASN A 3 7.03 17.77 -2.35
CA ASN A 3 6.41 16.55 -2.90
C ASN A 3 6.91 15.24 -2.27
N GLU A 4 8.16 15.15 -1.83
CA GLU A 4 8.72 13.88 -1.32
C GLU A 4 8.00 13.35 -0.07
N LEU A 5 7.55 14.24 0.81
CA LEU A 5 6.76 13.88 2.00
C LEU A 5 5.36 13.37 1.63
N ALA A 6 4.75 13.95 0.60
CA ALA A 6 3.44 13.53 0.10
C ALA A 6 3.54 12.16 -0.59
N GLU A 7 4.58 11.94 -1.40
CA GLU A 7 4.82 10.67 -2.08
C GLU A 7 5.04 9.51 -1.10
N LYS A 8 5.85 9.73 -0.05
CA LYS A 8 6.03 8.73 1.00
C LYS A 8 4.70 8.36 1.67
N ARG A 9 3.83 9.33 1.97
CA ARG A 9 2.52 9.03 2.58
C ARG A 9 1.58 8.28 1.64
N LEU A 10 1.62 8.59 0.35
CA LEU A 10 0.66 8.06 -0.62
C LEU A 10 1.04 6.69 -1.18
N PHE A 11 2.34 6.43 -1.35
CA PHE A 11 2.84 5.22 -2.03
C PHE A 11 3.51 4.21 -1.09
N HIS A 12 3.90 4.60 0.12
CA HIS A 12 4.50 3.69 1.12
C HIS A 12 3.43 2.86 1.85
N VAL A 13 2.49 2.29 1.10
CA VAL A 13 1.41 1.44 1.60
C VAL A 13 1.32 0.15 0.81
N LYS A 14 0.90 -0.91 1.49
CA LYS A 14 0.58 -2.19 0.88
C LYS A 14 -0.93 -2.30 0.66
N ILE A 15 -1.35 -2.86 -0.47
CA ILE A 15 -2.75 -3.11 -0.78
C ILE A 15 -3.00 -4.61 -0.74
N CYS A 16 -4.06 -5.02 -0.05
CA CYS A 16 -4.48 -6.42 -0.03
C CYS A 16 -5.01 -6.86 -1.39
N MET A 17 -4.58 -8.01 -1.89
CA MET A 17 -5.08 -8.56 -3.15
C MET A 17 -6.47 -9.18 -3.04
N LYS A 18 -6.97 -9.43 -1.82
CA LYS A 18 -8.31 -10.00 -1.56
C LYS A 18 -9.39 -8.94 -1.33
N CYS A 19 -9.11 -7.93 -0.51
CA CYS A 19 -10.11 -6.94 -0.09
C CYS A 19 -9.72 -5.48 -0.38
N ASN A 20 -8.61 -5.26 -1.10
CA ASN A 20 -8.11 -3.95 -1.52
C ASN A 20 -7.85 -2.95 -0.37
N ALA A 21 -7.84 -3.42 0.89
CA ALA A 21 -7.52 -2.57 2.03
C ALA A 21 -6.08 -2.05 1.96
N ARG A 22 -5.89 -0.79 2.37
CA ARG A 22 -4.58 -0.17 2.58
C ARG A 22 -4.02 -0.61 3.93
N ASN A 23 -2.86 -1.24 3.91
CA ASN A 23 -2.12 -1.75 5.05
C ASN A 23 -0.76 -1.04 5.15
N PRO A 24 -0.17 -0.94 6.35
CA PRO A 24 1.15 -0.36 6.52
C PRO A 24 2.22 -1.20 5.78
N TRP A 25 3.33 -0.56 5.40
CA TRP A 25 4.40 -1.23 4.64
C TRP A 25 5.01 -2.43 5.36
N LYS A 26 5.08 -2.39 6.69
CA LYS A 26 5.57 -3.50 7.52
C LYS A 26 4.52 -4.58 7.81
N ALA A 27 3.29 -4.46 7.30
CA ALA A 27 2.27 -5.47 7.49
C ALA A 27 2.67 -6.80 6.80
N GLN A 28 2.52 -7.89 7.54
CA GLN A 28 2.64 -9.28 7.06
C GLN A 28 1.27 -9.84 6.64
N SER A 29 0.18 -9.28 7.17
CA SER A 29 -1.20 -9.68 6.87
C SER A 29 -2.13 -8.48 6.78
N CYS A 30 -3.26 -8.66 6.10
CA CYS A 30 -4.26 -7.63 5.96
C CYS A 30 -5.03 -7.42 7.26
N ARG A 31 -5.04 -6.19 7.79
CA ARG A 31 -5.76 -5.82 9.02
C ARG A 31 -7.27 -6.06 9.00
N LYS A 32 -7.86 -6.19 7.80
CA LYS A 32 -9.31 -6.35 7.61
C LYS A 32 -9.74 -7.81 7.42
N CYS A 33 -8.93 -8.62 6.72
CA CYS A 33 -9.35 -9.96 6.29
C CYS A 33 -8.33 -11.07 6.64
N GLY A 34 -7.22 -10.75 7.29
CA GLY A 34 -6.18 -11.71 7.67
C GLY A 34 -5.32 -12.26 6.52
N TYR A 35 -5.67 -11.97 5.26
CA TYR A 35 -4.94 -12.47 4.09
C TYR A 35 -3.50 -11.91 4.01
N SER A 36 -2.53 -12.78 3.73
CA SER A 36 -1.09 -12.47 3.67
C SER A 36 -0.62 -11.93 2.30
N GLY A 37 -1.41 -12.12 1.24
CA GLY A 37 -1.08 -11.60 -0.09
C GLY A 37 -1.29 -10.09 -0.20
N LEU A 38 -0.26 -9.34 0.18
CA LEU A 38 -0.19 -7.88 0.16
C LEU A 38 0.76 -7.42 -0.96
N ARG A 39 0.29 -6.57 -1.87
CA ARG A 39 1.11 -5.96 -2.92
C ARG A 39 1.49 -4.52 -2.59
N GLY A 40 2.63 -4.04 -3.09
CA GLY A 40 2.96 -2.61 -3.03
C GLY A 40 1.99 -1.78 -3.89
N LYS A 41 1.71 -0.54 -3.48
CA LYS A 41 1.05 0.42 -4.36
C LYS A 41 2.08 0.93 -5.38
N ALA A 42 1.72 0.89 -6.66
CA ALA A 42 2.58 1.41 -7.73
C ALA A 42 2.75 2.94 -7.56
N LYS A 43 3.97 3.42 -7.78
CA LYS A 43 4.29 4.86 -7.78
C LYS A 43 3.86 5.55 -9.07
N GLU A 44 3.91 4.82 -10.17
CA GLU A 44 3.55 5.32 -11.49
C GLU A 44 2.11 4.95 -11.83
N SER A 45 1.41 5.90 -12.45
CA SER A 45 0.12 5.61 -13.09
C SER A 45 0.36 4.67 -14.26
N ARG A 46 -0.44 3.60 -14.35
CA ARG A 46 -0.45 2.71 -15.51
C ARG A 46 -1.36 3.35 -16.56
N VAL A 47 -0.79 4.24 -17.36
CA VAL A 47 -1.43 4.84 -18.54
C VAL A 47 -0.62 4.48 -19.77
#